data_AF-A0A645H962-F1
#
_entry.id   AF-A0A645H962-F1
#
_cell.length_a   1.000
_cell.length_b   1.000
_cell.length_c   1.000
_cell.angle_alpha   90.00
_cell.angle_beta   90.00
_cell.angle_gamma   90.00
#
_symmetry.space_group_name_H-M   'P 1'
#
loop_
_entity.id
_entity.type
_entity.pdbx_description
1 polymer ?
#
loop_
_entity_poly.entity_id
_entity_poly.type
_entity_poly.pdbx_seq_one_letter_code
_entity_poly.pdbx_strand_id
1 'polypeptide(L)'
;MILPGASAACLKFLYSDGVPPLSLAMAALMCRLSPDEVFIAMRSLKFERRLIDGAVKTLSYPDKTPEDEASMYLAFASHGADIVGDAIKLSAAVSGKTADMSLYNSCRASGRCVSLDTLAVRGEDFSSRLSGSDIGRALRHALNLVASGEVANEHDEIMKKIFADYRKTGNNIINNT
;
A
#
# COMPACT_ATOMS: atom_id res chain seq x y z
N MET A 1 12.77 -9.49 13.50
CA MET A 1 12.43 -10.21 14.74
C MET A 1 11.68 -11.48 14.33
N ILE A 2 12.27 -12.67 14.53
CA ILE A 2 11.63 -13.94 14.14
C ILE A 2 10.70 -14.36 15.29
N LEU A 3 9.38 -14.26 15.11
CA LEU A 3 8.39 -14.58 16.15
C LEU A 3 8.26 -16.13 16.30
N PRO A 4 8.52 -16.72 17.49
CA PRO A 4 8.58 -18.17 17.67
C PRO A 4 7.25 -18.92 17.51
N GLY A 5 6.10 -18.23 17.42
CA GLY A 5 4.76 -18.81 17.26
C GLY A 5 4.24 -18.88 15.82
N ALA A 6 4.90 -18.22 14.87
CA ALA A 6 4.41 -18.06 13.49
C ALA A 6 4.49 -19.34 12.63
N SER A 7 5.13 -20.41 13.11
CA SER A 7 5.60 -21.50 12.24
C SER A 7 4.51 -22.43 11.70
N ALA A 8 3.57 -22.86 12.53
CA ALA A 8 2.52 -23.79 12.12
C ALA A 8 1.37 -23.09 11.40
N ALA A 9 1.08 -21.84 11.77
CA ALA A 9 0.00 -21.06 11.20
C ALA A 9 0.34 -20.51 9.80
N CYS A 10 1.57 -20.05 9.57
CA CYS A 10 2.02 -19.67 8.22
C CYS A 10 2.08 -20.88 7.27
N LEU A 11 2.44 -22.07 7.75
CA LEU A 11 2.37 -23.29 6.93
C LEU A 11 0.91 -23.67 6.63
N LYS A 12 0.01 -23.65 7.61
CA LYS A 12 -1.43 -23.87 7.36
C LYS A 12 -1.99 -22.87 6.35
N PHE A 13 -1.52 -21.63 6.36
CA PHE A 13 -1.89 -20.61 5.38
C PHE A 13 -1.38 -20.92 3.97
N LEU A 14 -0.17 -21.47 3.83
CA LEU A 14 0.36 -21.92 2.54
C LEU A 14 -0.38 -23.15 1.97
N TYR A 15 -1.01 -23.94 2.84
CA TYR A 15 -1.66 -25.21 2.52
C TYR A 15 -3.20 -25.20 2.72
N SER A 16 -3.82 -24.05 2.99
CA SER A 16 -5.28 -23.94 3.11
C SER A 16 -5.97 -24.03 1.73
N ASP A 17 -7.29 -24.31 1.72
CA ASP A 17 -8.12 -24.43 0.50
C ASP A 17 -8.13 -23.12 -0.30
N GLY A 18 -7.13 -22.97 -1.16
CA GLY A 18 -6.85 -21.76 -1.92
C GLY A 18 -5.34 -21.50 -1.93
N VAL A 19 -4.68 -21.82 -3.05
CA VAL A 19 -3.25 -21.51 -3.23
C VAL A 19 -3.10 -19.99 -3.12
N PRO A 20 -2.38 -19.46 -2.11
CA PRO A 20 -2.20 -18.02 -1.97
C PRO A 20 -1.41 -17.48 -3.17
N PRO A 21 -1.58 -16.18 -3.52
CA PRO A 21 -0.70 -15.53 -4.48
C PRO A 21 0.76 -15.79 -4.12
N LEU A 22 1.58 -16.09 -5.13
CA LEU A 22 2.96 -16.50 -4.90
C LEU A 22 3.79 -15.42 -4.19
N SER A 23 3.49 -14.13 -4.39
CA SER A 23 4.05 -13.02 -3.61
C SER A 23 3.78 -13.13 -2.11
N LEU A 24 2.55 -13.46 -1.74
CA LEU A 24 2.11 -13.61 -0.36
C LEU A 24 2.70 -14.86 0.29
N ALA A 25 2.80 -15.96 -0.46
CA ALA A 25 3.52 -17.16 -0.01
C ALA A 25 4.98 -16.86 0.32
N MET A 26 5.63 -16.04 -0.52
CA MET A 26 7.02 -15.64 -0.33
C MET A 26 7.20 -14.65 0.82
N ALA A 27 6.28 -13.71 1.00
CA ALA A 27 6.27 -12.84 2.18
C ALA A 27 6.13 -13.66 3.47
N ALA A 28 5.29 -14.70 3.49
CA ALA A 28 5.17 -15.61 4.63
C ALA A 28 6.46 -16.40 4.90
N LEU A 29 7.17 -16.84 3.85
CA LEU A 29 8.50 -17.46 3.98
C LEU A 29 9.54 -16.47 4.52
N MET A 30 9.54 -15.22 4.05
CA MET A 30 10.41 -14.15 4.56
C MET A 30 10.14 -13.81 6.03
N CYS A 31 8.89 -13.86 6.50
CA CYS A 31 8.56 -13.73 7.93
C CYS A 31 9.16 -14.87 8.77
N ARG A 32 9.24 -16.06 8.18
CA ARG A 32 9.61 -17.29 8.91
C ARG A 32 11.11 -17.54 8.94
N LEU A 33 11.76 -17.28 7.82
CA LEU A 33 13.20 -17.38 7.60
C LEU A 33 13.84 -15.99 7.77
N SER A 34 15.11 -15.85 7.44
CA SER A 34 15.71 -14.53 7.26
C SER A 34 15.22 -13.90 5.95
N PRO A 35 14.70 -12.65 5.95
CA PRO A 35 14.32 -11.95 4.71
C PRO A 35 15.45 -11.92 3.67
N ASP A 36 16.69 -11.74 4.13
CA ASP A 36 17.87 -11.69 3.26
C ASP A 36 18.14 -13.04 2.58
N GLU A 37 18.01 -14.14 3.32
CA GLU A 37 18.22 -15.49 2.79
C GLU A 37 17.16 -15.85 1.76
N VAL A 38 15.90 -15.53 2.03
CA VAL A 38 14.79 -15.78 1.09
C VAL A 38 14.93 -14.89 -0.14
N PHE A 39 15.32 -13.62 0.02
CA PHE A 39 15.58 -12.73 -1.11
C PHE A 39 16.69 -13.27 -2.03
N ILE A 40 17.82 -13.71 -1.45
CA ILE A 40 18.93 -14.32 -2.19
C ILE A 40 18.46 -15.60 -2.90
N ALA A 41 17.73 -16.46 -2.22
CA ALA A 41 17.19 -17.70 -2.80
C ALA A 41 16.26 -17.40 -3.97
N MET A 42 15.34 -16.44 -3.83
CA MET A 42 14.41 -16.05 -4.90
C MET A 42 15.12 -15.50 -6.13
N ARG A 43 16.15 -14.67 -5.94
CA ARG A 43 16.98 -14.18 -7.06
C ARG A 43 17.74 -15.32 -7.74
N SER A 44 18.27 -16.26 -6.95
CA SER A 44 19.03 -17.41 -7.47
C SER A 44 18.13 -18.36 -8.27
N LEU A 45 16.87 -18.51 -7.85
CA LEU A 45 15.84 -19.29 -8.55
C LEU A 45 15.19 -18.54 -9.73
N LYS A 46 15.67 -17.33 -10.06
CA LYS A 46 15.19 -16.51 -11.19
C LYS A 46 13.70 -16.18 -11.15
N PHE A 47 13.14 -15.98 -9.95
CA PHE A 47 11.79 -15.43 -9.84
C PHE A 47 11.71 -14.03 -10.46
N GLU A 48 10.54 -13.69 -11.00
CA GLU A 48 10.31 -12.37 -11.55
C GLU A 48 10.53 -11.27 -10.50
N ARG A 49 11.22 -10.20 -10.90
CA ARG A 49 11.52 -9.09 -9.98
C ARG A 49 10.27 -8.46 -9.38
N ARG A 50 9.19 -8.33 -10.17
CA ARG A 50 7.89 -7.82 -9.71
C ARG A 50 7.33 -8.63 -8.53
N LEU A 51 7.53 -9.94 -8.56
CA LEU A 51 7.06 -10.85 -7.52
C LEU A 51 7.88 -10.69 -6.23
N ILE A 52 9.21 -10.59 -6.36
CA ILE A 52 10.12 -10.33 -5.23
C ILE A 52 9.78 -8.99 -4.59
N ASP A 53 9.62 -7.93 -5.41
CA ASP A 53 9.30 -6.59 -4.93
C ASP A 53 7.92 -6.57 -4.22
N GLY A 54 6.94 -7.33 -4.73
CA GLY A 54 5.64 -7.50 -4.08
C GLY A 54 5.75 -8.13 -2.69
N ALA A 55 6.48 -9.25 -2.58
CA ALA A 55 6.69 -9.93 -1.30
C ALA A 55 7.39 -9.04 -0.26
N VAL A 56 8.43 -8.31 -0.68
CA VAL A 56 9.16 -7.37 0.18
C VAL A 56 8.24 -6.23 0.65
N LYS A 57 7.41 -5.68 -0.25
CA LYS A 57 6.45 -4.62 0.11
C LYS A 57 5.38 -5.11 1.09
N THR A 58 4.85 -6.31 0.91
CA THR A 58 3.89 -6.92 1.83
C THR A 58 4.52 -7.11 3.21
N LEU A 59 5.76 -7.60 3.29
CA LEU A 59 6.49 -7.76 4.54
C LEU A 59 6.82 -6.42 5.22
N SER A 60 7.11 -5.39 4.43
CA SER A 60 7.47 -4.05 4.93
C SER A 60 6.25 -3.19 5.27
N TYR A 61 5.03 -3.70 5.03
CA TYR A 61 3.81 -2.99 5.39
C TYR A 61 3.77 -2.82 6.92
N PRO A 62 3.53 -1.61 7.44
CA PRO A 62 3.58 -1.35 8.87
C PRO A 62 2.61 -2.25 9.65
N ASP A 63 3.05 -2.74 10.81
CA ASP A 63 2.36 -3.75 11.64
C ASP A 63 0.92 -3.39 12.05
N LYS A 64 0.46 -2.15 11.82
CA LYS A 64 -0.90 -1.71 12.10
C LYS A 64 -1.79 -1.92 10.87
N THR A 65 -2.58 -2.99 10.91
CA THR A 65 -3.76 -3.14 10.05
C THR A 65 -4.69 -1.94 10.21
N PRO A 66 -5.22 -1.36 9.11
CA PRO A 66 -6.17 -0.27 9.20
C PRO A 66 -7.42 -0.66 9.99
N GLU A 67 -7.87 0.23 10.88
CA GLU A 67 -9.01 -0.02 11.79
C GLU A 67 -10.30 0.68 11.34
N ASP A 68 -10.19 1.64 10.42
CA ASP A 68 -11.30 2.42 9.88
C ASP A 68 -11.19 2.63 8.36
N GLU A 69 -12.26 3.11 7.73
CA GLU A 69 -12.28 3.30 6.28
C GLU A 69 -11.25 4.32 5.79
N ALA A 70 -11.05 5.41 6.53
CA ALA A 70 -10.13 6.48 6.12
C ALA A 70 -8.68 5.99 6.08
N SER A 71 -8.25 5.29 7.12
CA SER A 71 -6.94 4.64 7.20
C SER A 71 -6.79 3.53 6.15
N MET A 72 -7.85 2.79 5.83
CA MET A 72 -7.83 1.78 4.76
C MET A 72 -7.60 2.41 3.38
N TYR A 73 -8.32 3.48 3.05
CA TYR A 73 -8.15 4.18 1.77
C TYR A 73 -6.76 4.85 1.66
N LEU A 74 -6.26 5.43 2.76
CA LEU A 74 -4.89 5.96 2.80
C LEU A 74 -3.84 4.86 2.61
N ALA A 75 -4.05 3.68 3.18
CA ALA A 75 -3.20 2.53 2.96
C ALA A 75 -3.24 2.08 1.49
N PHE A 76 -4.42 2.05 0.86
CA PHE A 76 -4.56 1.74 -0.56
C PHE A 76 -3.80 2.75 -1.44
N ALA A 77 -3.93 4.04 -1.15
CA ALA A 77 -3.22 5.11 -1.85
C ALA A 77 -1.70 5.02 -1.71
N SER A 78 -1.22 4.64 -0.52
CA SER A 78 0.21 4.65 -0.21
C SER A 78 0.93 3.38 -0.66
N HIS A 79 0.27 2.22 -0.56
CA HIS A 79 0.90 0.90 -0.74
C HIS A 79 0.27 0.06 -1.84
N GLY A 80 -0.93 0.40 -2.30
CA GLY A 80 -1.73 -0.37 -3.25
C GLY A 80 -2.63 -1.39 -2.56
N ALA A 81 -3.87 -1.50 -3.03
CA ALA A 81 -4.90 -2.37 -2.43
C ALA A 81 -4.50 -3.85 -2.38
N ASP A 82 -3.77 -4.37 -3.37
CA ASP A 82 -3.34 -5.77 -3.35
C ASP A 82 -2.30 -6.05 -2.26
N ILE A 83 -1.32 -5.14 -2.08
CA ILE A 83 -0.31 -5.25 -1.02
C ILE A 83 -0.96 -5.17 0.36
N VAL A 84 -1.90 -4.25 0.56
CA VAL A 84 -2.63 -4.10 1.83
C VAL A 84 -3.44 -5.36 2.13
N GLY A 85 -4.13 -5.92 1.14
CA GLY A 85 -4.91 -7.15 1.30
C GLY A 85 -4.02 -8.35 1.66
N ASP A 86 -2.87 -8.47 1.00
CA ASP A 86 -1.88 -9.50 1.28
C ASP A 86 -1.26 -9.33 2.68
N ALA A 87 -1.01 -8.08 3.13
CA ALA A 87 -0.47 -7.80 4.46
C ALA A 87 -1.46 -8.14 5.58
N ILE A 88 -2.76 -7.84 5.40
CA ILE A 88 -3.82 -8.23 6.36
C ILE A 88 -3.86 -9.76 6.51
N LYS A 89 -3.84 -10.49 5.38
CA LYS A 89 -3.81 -11.96 5.37
C LYS A 89 -2.57 -12.51 6.07
N LEU A 90 -1.40 -11.94 5.77
CA LEU A 90 -0.14 -12.35 6.37
C LEU A 90 -0.12 -12.13 7.89
N SER A 91 -0.56 -10.96 8.35
CA SER A 91 -0.62 -10.63 9.78
C SER A 91 -1.53 -11.59 10.56
N ALA A 92 -2.71 -11.90 10.01
CA ALA A 92 -3.62 -12.89 10.59
C ALA A 92 -2.99 -14.28 10.64
N ALA A 93 -2.35 -14.72 9.54
CA ALA A 93 -1.67 -16.01 9.46
C ALA A 93 -0.52 -16.13 10.47
N VAL A 94 0.31 -15.10 10.61
CA VAL A 94 1.39 -15.05 11.62
C VAL A 94 0.84 -15.14 13.05
N SER A 95 -0.32 -14.53 13.27
CA SER A 95 -1.01 -14.52 14.57
C SER A 95 -1.85 -15.78 14.85
N GLY A 96 -1.89 -16.74 13.92
CA GLY A 96 -2.73 -17.94 14.05
C GLY A 96 -4.25 -17.66 13.97
N LYS A 97 -4.64 -16.53 13.38
CA LYS A 97 -6.03 -16.10 13.23
C LYS A 97 -6.47 -16.16 11.76
N THR A 98 -7.78 -16.18 11.55
CA THR A 98 -8.36 -15.91 10.24
C THR A 98 -8.38 -14.41 9.98
N ALA A 99 -8.01 -13.99 8.77
CA ALA A 99 -8.06 -12.58 8.39
C ALA A 99 -9.52 -12.10 8.33
N ASP A 100 -9.83 -11.03 9.05
CA ASP A 100 -11.06 -10.29 8.82
C ASP A 100 -10.86 -9.35 7.62
N MET A 101 -11.53 -9.68 6.52
CA MET A 101 -11.46 -8.94 5.27
C MET A 101 -12.68 -8.06 5.04
N SER A 102 -13.57 -7.90 6.02
CA SER A 102 -14.84 -7.18 5.85
C SER A 102 -14.65 -5.72 5.43
N LEU A 103 -13.89 -4.95 6.23
CA LEU A 103 -13.52 -3.55 5.95
C LEU A 103 -12.73 -3.42 4.63
N TYR A 104 -11.81 -4.34 4.38
CA TYR A 104 -11.04 -4.34 3.14
C TYR A 104 -11.95 -4.50 1.92
N ASN A 105 -12.86 -5.47 1.96
CA ASN A 105 -13.76 -5.78 0.85
C ASN A 105 -14.77 -4.65 0.63
N SER A 106 -15.30 -4.03 1.69
CA SER A 106 -16.20 -2.88 1.56
C SER A 106 -15.49 -1.69 0.91
N CYS A 107 -14.28 -1.35 1.37
CA CYS A 107 -13.47 -0.28 0.79
C CYS A 107 -13.06 -0.59 -0.66
N ARG A 108 -12.71 -1.84 -0.99
CA ARG A 108 -12.34 -2.24 -2.35
C ARG A 108 -13.53 -2.17 -3.32
N ALA A 109 -14.74 -2.45 -2.85
CA ALA A 109 -15.96 -2.42 -3.65
C ALA A 109 -16.52 -1.01 -3.87
N SER A 110 -16.13 -0.01 -3.06
CA SER A 110 -16.69 1.35 -3.13
C SER A 110 -16.32 2.13 -4.40
N GLY A 111 -15.28 1.70 -5.13
CA GLY A 111 -14.81 2.37 -6.34
C GLY A 111 -14.13 3.72 -6.09
N ARG A 112 -13.78 4.03 -4.84
CA ARG A 112 -13.09 5.27 -4.48
C ARG A 112 -11.71 5.37 -5.13
N CYS A 113 -11.32 6.58 -5.53
CA CYS A 113 -10.01 6.85 -6.11
C CYS A 113 -8.90 6.61 -5.07
N VAL A 114 -8.09 5.58 -5.30
CA VAL A 114 -6.95 5.19 -4.46
C VAL A 114 -5.69 4.89 -5.28
N SER A 115 -5.67 5.27 -6.56
CA SER A 115 -4.48 5.20 -7.39
C SER A 115 -4.30 6.47 -8.20
N LEU A 116 -3.05 6.77 -8.58
CA LEU A 116 -2.72 7.88 -9.46
C LEU A 116 -3.38 7.74 -10.84
N ASP A 117 -3.60 6.51 -11.32
CA ASP A 117 -4.22 6.25 -12.61
C ASP A 117 -5.70 6.66 -12.65
N THR A 118 -6.36 6.66 -11.49
CA THR A 118 -7.77 7.06 -11.33
C THR A 118 -7.95 8.49 -10.85
N LEU A 119 -6.85 9.22 -10.60
CA LEU A 119 -6.88 10.59 -10.11
C LEU A 119 -7.29 11.55 -11.24
N ALA A 120 -8.18 12.51 -10.93
CA ALA A 120 -8.69 13.46 -11.92
C ALA A 120 -7.65 14.49 -12.41
N VAL A 121 -6.47 14.55 -11.77
CA VAL A 121 -5.36 15.43 -12.15
C VAL A 121 -4.14 14.61 -12.56
N ARG A 122 -3.34 15.17 -13.46
CA ARG A 122 -2.11 14.59 -14.02
C ARG A 122 -0.92 15.52 -13.77
N GLY A 123 0.28 15.01 -14.02
CA GLY A 123 1.50 15.81 -13.85
C GLY A 123 1.54 17.08 -14.71
N GLU A 124 0.92 17.02 -15.90
CA GLU A 124 0.83 18.14 -16.84
C GLU A 124 0.09 19.34 -16.25
N ASP A 125 -0.92 19.11 -15.41
CA ASP A 125 -1.73 20.16 -14.77
C ASP A 125 -0.89 21.02 -13.80
N PHE A 126 0.19 20.45 -13.28
CA PHE A 126 1.11 21.11 -12.34
C PHE A 126 2.35 21.71 -13.02
N SER A 127 2.65 21.30 -14.25
CA SER A 127 3.92 21.58 -14.94
C SER A 127 4.23 23.08 -15.11
N SER A 128 3.21 23.92 -15.22
CA SER A 128 3.36 25.38 -15.36
C SER A 128 3.75 26.09 -14.05
N ARG A 129 3.66 25.40 -12.91
CA ARG A 129 3.80 26.00 -11.57
C ARG A 129 4.76 25.26 -10.65
N LEU A 130 5.06 24.00 -10.92
CA LEU A 130 5.90 23.14 -10.08
C LEU A 130 7.06 22.54 -10.88
N SER A 131 8.18 22.31 -10.18
CA SER A 131 9.30 21.57 -10.73
C SER A 131 9.01 20.06 -10.83
N GLY A 132 9.73 19.32 -11.67
CA GLY A 132 9.49 17.88 -11.87
C GLY A 132 9.48 17.04 -10.58
N SER A 133 10.35 17.35 -9.61
CA SER A 133 10.36 16.67 -8.30
C SER A 133 9.15 17.01 -7.43
N ASP A 134 8.61 18.21 -7.58
CA ASP A 134 7.46 18.69 -6.80
C ASP A 134 6.14 18.20 -7.38
N ILE A 135 6.07 17.96 -8.69
CA ILE A 135 4.90 17.34 -9.34
C ILE A 135 4.59 15.97 -8.73
N GLY A 136 5.62 15.12 -8.58
CA GLY A 136 5.44 13.80 -7.97
C GLY A 136 5.03 13.83 -6.49
N ARG A 137 5.32 14.92 -5.78
CA ARG A 137 4.87 15.15 -4.40
C ARG A 137 3.45 15.70 -4.37
N ALA A 138 3.12 16.65 -5.24
CA ALA A 138 1.79 17.20 -5.39
C ALA A 138 0.76 16.13 -5.77
N LEU A 139 1.10 15.23 -6.70
CA LEU A 139 0.24 14.12 -7.10
C LEU A 139 -0.03 13.14 -5.95
N ARG A 140 1.00 12.83 -5.15
CA ARG A 140 0.84 11.98 -3.95
C ARG A 140 -0.01 12.66 -2.88
N HIS A 141 0.23 13.95 -2.63
CA HIS A 141 -0.59 14.74 -1.71
C HIS A 141 -2.05 14.80 -2.15
N ALA A 142 -2.30 15.06 -3.44
CA ALA A 142 -3.65 15.04 -4.03
C ALA A 142 -4.34 13.69 -3.84
N LEU A 143 -3.63 12.60 -4.13
CA LEU A 143 -4.17 11.25 -3.94
C LEU A 143 -4.55 10.99 -2.48
N ASN A 144 -3.71 11.39 -1.52
CA ASN A 144 -4.01 11.22 -0.10
C ASN A 144 -5.24 12.02 0.35
N LEU A 145 -5.39 13.27 -0.11
CA LEU A 145 -6.56 14.10 0.19
C LEU A 145 -7.87 13.51 -0.35
N VAL A 146 -7.83 12.95 -1.55
CA VAL A 146 -8.99 12.28 -2.16
C VAL A 146 -9.31 10.96 -1.45
N ALA A 147 -8.27 10.17 -1.14
CA ALA A 147 -8.38 8.91 -0.43
C ALA A 147 -8.92 9.10 1.01
N SER A 148 -8.49 10.14 1.72
CA SER A 148 -9.03 10.48 3.06
C SER A 148 -10.44 11.09 2.97
N GLY A 149 -10.75 11.81 1.89
CA GLY A 149 -12.08 12.41 1.64
C GLY A 149 -12.18 13.86 2.00
N GLU A 150 -11.02 14.48 2.17
CA GLU A 150 -10.89 15.91 2.37
C GLU A 150 -11.24 16.68 1.09
N VAL A 151 -11.15 16.04 -0.08
CA VAL A 151 -11.45 16.64 -1.39
C VAL A 151 -12.14 15.61 -2.29
N ALA A 152 -13.12 16.02 -3.10
CA ALA A 152 -13.68 15.14 -4.12
C ALA A 152 -12.65 14.85 -5.22
N ASN A 153 -12.79 13.73 -5.93
CA ASN A 153 -11.93 13.42 -7.08
C ASN A 153 -12.33 14.23 -8.33
N GLU A 154 -12.27 15.56 -8.21
CA GLU A 154 -12.65 16.51 -9.26
C GLU A 154 -11.48 17.44 -9.53
N HIS A 155 -11.18 17.64 -10.81
CA HIS A 155 -10.00 18.39 -11.26
C HIS A 155 -9.87 19.76 -10.57
N ASP A 156 -10.93 20.57 -10.60
CA ASP A 156 -10.90 21.95 -10.09
C ASP A 156 -10.81 22.01 -8.57
N GLU A 157 -11.47 21.08 -7.86
CA GLU A 157 -11.39 21.00 -6.40
C GLU A 157 -9.99 20.63 -5.92
N ILE A 158 -9.40 19.61 -6.54
CA ILE A 158 -8.03 19.16 -6.25
C ILE A 158 -7.05 20.30 -6.53
N MET A 159 -7.10 20.90 -7.72
CA MET A 159 -6.18 21.97 -8.10
C MET A 159 -6.28 23.16 -7.16
N LYS A 160 -7.50 23.57 -6.80
CA LYS A 160 -7.73 24.65 -5.84
C LYS A 160 -7.14 24.34 -4.46
N LYS A 161 -7.36 23.12 -3.95
CA LYS A 161 -6.87 22.71 -2.64
C LYS A 161 -5.34 22.62 -2.61
N ILE A 162 -4.74 21.97 -3.59
CA ILE A 162 -3.27 21.83 -3.68
C ILE A 162 -2.62 23.21 -3.70
N PHE A 163 -3.03 24.12 -4.58
CA PHE A 163 -2.41 25.46 -4.63
C PHE A 163 -2.70 26.30 -3.39
N ALA A 164 -3.84 26.12 -2.73
CA ALA A 164 -4.12 26.78 -1.46
C ALA A 164 -3.14 26.31 -0.36
N ASP A 165 -2.88 25.01 -0.28
CA ASP A 165 -1.95 24.44 0.69
C ASP A 165 -0.49 24.86 0.38
N TYR A 166 -0.13 25.00 -0.91
CA TYR A 166 1.22 25.43 -1.32
C TYR A 166 1.49 26.89 -0.93
N ARG A 167 0.48 27.75 -1.08
CA ARG A 167 0.55 29.16 -0.66
C ARG A 167 0.66 29.31 0.86
N LYS A 168 -0.03 28.48 1.64
CA LYS A 168 -0.02 28.54 3.10
C LYS A 168 1.30 28.08 3.73
N THR A 169 1.97 27.12 3.10
CA THR A 169 3.20 26.52 3.63
C THR A 169 4.48 27.14 3.07
N GLY A 170 4.40 28.12 2.17
CA GLY A 170 5.59 28.74 1.57
C GLY A 170 6.49 27.72 0.88
N ASN A 171 5.91 26.78 0.13
CA ASN A 171 6.55 25.60 -0.49
C ASN A 171 6.95 24.45 0.47
N ASN A 172 6.53 24.43 1.74
CA ASN A 172 6.90 23.38 2.72
C ASN A 172 5.86 22.25 2.97
N ILE A 173 4.83 22.03 2.13
CA ILE A 173 3.98 20.81 2.26
C ILE A 173 4.81 19.51 2.23
N ILE A 174 6.02 19.62 1.67
CA ILE A 174 6.89 18.56 1.20
C ILE A 174 7.63 17.77 2.31
N ASN A 175 7.68 18.25 3.55
CA ASN A 175 8.58 17.65 4.56
C ASN A 175 7.93 16.68 5.55
N ASN A 176 6.59 16.48 5.51
CA ASN A 176 5.88 15.67 6.52
C ASN A 176 5.06 14.49 5.97
N THR A 177 5.36 14.00 4.77
CA THR A 177 4.82 12.72 4.24
C THR A 177 5.90 11.66 4.20
#